data_AF-A0A377BZ79-F1
#
_entry.id   AF-A0A377BZ79-F1
#
_cell.length_a   1.000
_cell.length_b   1.000
_cell.length_c   1.000
_cell.angle_alpha   90.00
_cell.angle_beta   90.00
_cell.angle_gamma   90.00
#
_symmetry.space_group_name_H-M   'P 1'
#
loop_
_entity.id
_entity.type
_entity.pdbx_description
1 polymer ?
#
loop_
_entity_poly.entity_id
_entity_poly.type
_entity_poly.pdbx_seq_one_letter_code
_entity_poly.pdbx_strand_id
1 'polypeptide(L)'
;MIIKSLAKVSIEKLSAALGISVDAIKDKANVMNGIDSSVIAKLSDKPIPKATFDVLRKMKPIRQIEAVGTMINFDNYSKKFAMSILDATPASMIVIKGKTLPIKRT
;
A
#
# COMPACT_ATOMS: atom_id res chain seq x y z
N MET A 1 -32.96 -8.12 -1.13
CA MET A 1 -32.23 -7.73 0.11
C MET A 1 -30.98 -8.59 0.28
N ILE A 2 -30.00 -8.48 -0.61
CA ILE A 2 -28.77 -9.29 -0.58
C ILE A 2 -27.60 -8.36 -0.86
N ILE A 3 -27.33 -7.42 0.05
CA ILE A 3 -26.10 -6.64 0.01
C ILE A 3 -25.47 -6.68 1.39
N LYS A 4 -24.65 -7.73 1.55
CA LYS A 4 -23.33 -7.70 2.18
C LYS A 4 -23.30 -7.35 3.67
N SER A 5 -23.57 -8.37 4.45
CA SER A 5 -23.22 -8.63 5.85
C SER A 5 -21.70 -8.62 6.16
N LEU A 6 -20.90 -7.76 5.48
CA LEU A 6 -19.45 -7.65 5.67
C LEU A 6 -19.02 -6.51 6.61
N ALA A 7 -19.95 -5.84 7.26
CA ALA A 7 -19.66 -4.75 8.18
C ALA A 7 -20.24 -5.04 9.57
N LYS A 8 -19.60 -5.92 10.36
CA LYS A 8 -19.66 -5.94 11.85
C LYS A 8 -18.95 -7.12 12.54
N VAL A 9 -18.04 -7.85 11.89
CA VAL A 9 -17.25 -8.81 12.66
C VAL A 9 -16.23 -8.01 13.48
N SER A 10 -16.39 -8.00 14.81
CA SER A 10 -15.43 -7.34 15.69
C SER A 10 -14.06 -7.99 15.51
N ILE A 11 -13.00 -7.19 15.62
CA ILE A 11 -11.62 -7.64 15.42
C ILE A 11 -11.30 -8.83 16.32
N GLU A 12 -11.91 -8.92 17.52
CA GLU A 12 -11.75 -10.07 18.41
C GLU A 12 -12.35 -11.37 17.83
N LYS A 13 -13.49 -11.30 17.15
CA LYS A 13 -14.11 -12.48 16.51
C LYS A 13 -13.30 -12.97 15.31
N LEU A 14 -12.71 -12.06 14.53
CA LEU A 14 -11.79 -12.41 13.45
C LEU A 14 -10.49 -13.02 14.00
N SER A 15 -9.97 -12.48 15.11
CA SER A 15 -8.80 -13.01 15.80
C SER A 15 -8.99 -14.45 16.27
N ALA A 16 -10.10 -14.71 16.95
CA ALA A 16 -10.44 -16.04 17.44
C ALA A 16 -10.66 -17.06 16.30
N ALA A 17 -11.30 -16.64 15.20
CA ALA A 17 -11.57 -17.52 14.08
C ALA A 17 -10.33 -17.86 13.24
N LEU A 18 -9.38 -16.92 13.14
CA LEU A 18 -8.17 -17.08 12.31
C LEU A 18 -6.95 -17.56 13.10
N GLY A 19 -7.02 -17.63 14.43
CA GLY A 19 -5.88 -17.98 15.29
C GLY A 19 -4.74 -16.95 15.26
N ILE A 20 -5.04 -15.72 14.82
CA ILE A 20 -4.10 -14.62 14.65
C ILE A 20 -4.39 -13.59 15.76
N SER A 21 -3.38 -13.04 16.43
CA SER A 21 -3.60 -12.07 17.51
C SER A 21 -4.35 -10.82 17.02
N VAL A 22 -5.14 -10.21 17.91
CA VAL A 22 -5.82 -8.93 17.65
C VAL A 22 -4.83 -7.87 17.19
N ASP A 23 -3.62 -7.83 17.75
CA ASP A 23 -2.56 -6.91 17.35
C ASP A 23 -2.05 -7.21 15.94
N ALA A 24 -1.89 -8.48 15.55
CA ALA A 24 -1.52 -8.84 14.19
C ALA A 24 -2.63 -8.51 13.18
N ILE A 25 -3.91 -8.58 13.56
CA ILE A 25 -5.03 -8.13 12.70
C ILE A 25 -5.07 -6.61 12.61
N LYS A 26 -4.89 -5.89 13.73
CA LYS A 26 -4.77 -4.43 13.74
C LYS A 26 -3.58 -3.97 12.93
N ASP A 27 -2.45 -4.65 13.03
CA ASP A 27 -1.25 -4.38 12.24
C ASP A 27 -1.50 -4.59 10.76
N LYS A 28 -2.21 -5.65 10.39
CA LYS A 28 -2.60 -5.92 8.99
C LYS A 28 -3.58 -4.88 8.47
N ALA A 29 -4.56 -4.46 9.28
CA ALA A 29 -5.45 -3.35 8.97
C ALA A 29 -4.71 -2.00 8.86
N ASN A 30 -3.71 -1.77 9.72
CA ASN A 30 -2.86 -0.58 9.73
C ASN A 30 -1.87 -0.53 8.55
N VAL A 31 -1.48 -1.66 7.97
CA VAL A 31 -0.64 -1.69 6.74
C VAL A 31 -1.35 -1.00 5.59
N MET A 32 -2.67 -1.16 5.53
CA MET A 32 -3.51 -0.68 4.43
C MET A 32 -3.98 0.76 4.66
N ASN A 33 -3.80 1.30 5.87
CA ASN A 33 -4.10 2.69 6.18
C ASN A 33 -3.15 3.63 5.41
N GLY A 34 -3.71 4.56 4.63
CA GLY A 34 -2.98 5.46 3.73
C GLY A 34 -2.73 4.89 2.32
N ILE A 35 -3.30 3.73 1.99
CA ILE A 35 -3.29 3.15 0.64
C ILE A 35 -4.69 3.25 0.04
N ASP A 36 -4.77 3.64 -1.23
CA ASP A 36 -6.04 3.68 -1.97
C ASP A 36 -6.66 2.28 -2.13
N SER A 37 -7.99 2.18 -2.03
CA SER A 37 -8.70 0.91 -2.10
C SER A 37 -8.52 0.19 -3.44
N SER A 38 -8.35 0.95 -4.54
CA SER A 38 -8.08 0.38 -5.86
C SER A 38 -6.68 -0.23 -5.96
N VAL A 39 -5.71 0.34 -5.23
CA VAL A 39 -4.34 -0.19 -5.12
C VAL A 39 -4.36 -1.50 -4.35
N ILE A 40 -5.07 -1.54 -3.23
CA ILE A 40 -5.26 -2.77 -2.43
C ILE A 40 -5.84 -3.89 -3.31
N ALA A 41 -6.89 -3.60 -4.10
CA ALA A 41 -7.51 -4.59 -4.96
C ALA A 41 -6.54 -5.15 -6.00
N LYS A 42 -5.74 -4.28 -6.64
CA LYS A 42 -4.73 -4.65 -7.66
C LYS A 42 -3.58 -5.50 -7.11
N LEU A 43 -3.36 -5.46 -5.80
CA LEU A 43 -2.22 -6.08 -5.13
C LEU A 43 -2.63 -7.32 -4.31
N SER A 44 -3.92 -7.64 -4.23
CA SER A 44 -4.47 -8.64 -3.31
C SER A 44 -4.01 -10.08 -3.56
N ASP A 45 -3.59 -10.39 -4.79
CA ASP A 45 -3.13 -11.71 -5.23
C ASP A 45 -1.60 -11.81 -5.36
N LYS A 46 -0.84 -10.76 -5.00
CA LYS A 46 0.60 -10.68 -5.26
C LYS A 46 1.45 -10.87 -4.00
N PRO A 47 2.64 -11.51 -4.09
CA PRO A 47 3.57 -11.65 -2.97
C PRO A 47 4.32 -10.34 -2.72
N ILE A 48 3.70 -9.41 -2.01
CA ILE A 48 4.24 -8.06 -1.79
C ILE A 48 4.79 -7.91 -0.38
N PRO A 49 6.06 -7.49 -0.22
CA PRO A 49 6.61 -7.15 1.08
C PRO A 49 5.84 -6.00 1.75
N LYS A 50 5.59 -6.10 3.07
CA LYS A 50 4.99 -5.02 3.87
C LYS A 50 5.69 -3.67 3.65
N ALA A 51 7.02 -3.69 3.56
CA ALA A 51 7.84 -2.49 3.38
C ALA A 51 7.62 -1.76 2.04
N THR A 52 7.01 -2.41 1.05
CA THR A 52 6.59 -1.78 -0.21
C THR A 52 5.42 -0.82 0.02
N PHE A 53 4.46 -1.19 0.88
CA PHE A 53 3.34 -0.32 1.24
C PHE A 53 3.83 0.95 1.97
N ASP A 54 4.88 0.87 2.79
CA ASP A 54 5.50 2.05 3.42
C ASP A 54 5.97 3.09 2.40
N VAL A 55 6.43 2.64 1.23
CA VAL A 55 6.86 3.53 0.14
C VAL A 55 5.66 4.12 -0.59
N LEU A 56 4.66 3.28 -0.92
CA LEU A 56 3.44 3.74 -1.59
C LEU A 56 2.68 4.79 -0.78
N ARG A 57 2.67 4.67 0.56
CA ARG A 57 2.03 5.66 1.46
C ARG A 57 2.62 7.06 1.38
N LYS A 58 3.83 7.21 0.83
CA LYS A 58 4.44 8.52 0.61
C LYS A 58 3.89 9.21 -0.63
N MET A 59 3.15 8.51 -1.50
CA MET A 59 2.54 9.05 -2.71
C MET A 59 1.05 9.35 -2.49
N LYS A 60 0.52 10.34 -3.21
CA LYS A 60 -0.92 10.63 -3.26
C LYS A 60 -1.68 9.47 -3.93
N PRO A 61 -2.98 9.27 -3.64
CA PRO A 61 -3.77 8.15 -4.16
C PRO A 61 -3.63 7.94 -5.67
N ILE A 62 -3.75 9.00 -6.47
CA ILE A 62 -3.63 8.91 -7.93
C ILE A 62 -2.27 8.35 -8.37
N ARG A 63 -1.20 8.75 -7.68
CA ARG A 63 0.16 8.30 -7.98
C ARG A 63 0.42 6.88 -7.49
N GLN A 64 -0.19 6.47 -6.37
CA GLN A 64 -0.13 5.08 -5.91
C GLN A 64 -0.66 4.12 -6.99
N ILE A 65 -1.78 4.48 -7.63
CA ILE A 65 -2.41 3.67 -8.70
C ILE A 65 -1.45 3.49 -9.89
N GLU A 66 -0.83 4.57 -10.36
CA GLU A 66 0.12 4.54 -11.47
C GLU A 66 1.42 3.79 -11.12
N ALA A 67 1.95 4.02 -9.92
CA ALA A 67 3.13 3.33 -9.41
C ALA A 67 2.90 1.82 -9.39
N VAL A 68 1.76 1.39 -8.87
CA VAL A 68 1.35 -0.02 -8.83
C VAL A 68 1.13 -0.59 -10.23
N GLY A 69 0.53 0.17 -11.15
CA GLY A 69 0.43 -0.22 -12.55
C GLY A 69 1.82 -0.51 -13.16
N THR A 70 2.80 0.33 -12.85
CA THR A 70 4.19 0.12 -13.28
C THR A 70 4.79 -1.13 -12.62
N MET A 71 4.60 -1.32 -11.31
CA MET A 71 5.09 -2.52 -10.60
C MET A 71 4.51 -3.82 -11.16
N ILE A 72 3.23 -3.82 -11.54
CA ILE A 72 2.57 -4.97 -12.17
C ILE A 72 3.15 -5.23 -13.57
N ASN A 73 3.32 -4.19 -14.39
CA ASN A 73 3.86 -4.35 -15.75
C ASN A 73 5.28 -4.95 -15.76
N PHE A 74 6.06 -4.68 -14.71
CA PHE A 74 7.43 -5.19 -14.55
C PHE A 74 7.50 -6.47 -13.70
N ASP A 75 6.37 -6.97 -13.20
CA ASP A 75 6.27 -8.08 -12.22
C ASP A 75 7.28 -7.93 -11.07
N ASN A 76 7.45 -6.71 -10.56
CA ASN A 76 8.45 -6.37 -9.55
C ASN A 76 7.82 -5.60 -8.40
N TYR A 77 7.59 -6.31 -7.30
CA TYR A 77 6.94 -5.77 -6.10
C TYR A 77 7.91 -5.38 -4.99
N SER A 78 9.21 -5.33 -5.30
CA SER A 78 10.24 -5.05 -4.31
C SER A 78 10.16 -3.63 -3.77
N LYS A 79 10.51 -3.46 -2.49
CA LYS A 79 10.68 -2.13 -1.86
C LYS A 79 11.62 -1.24 -2.67
N LYS A 80 12.71 -1.81 -3.20
CA LYS A 80 13.72 -1.08 -3.97
C LYS A 80 13.11 -0.48 -5.23
N PHE A 81 12.31 -1.25 -5.96
CA PHE A 81 11.66 -0.75 -7.17
C PHE A 81 10.61 0.31 -6.85
N ALA A 82 9.80 0.10 -5.80
CA ALA A 82 8.87 1.13 -5.33
C ALA A 82 9.59 2.44 -4.95
N MET A 83 10.77 2.36 -4.33
CA MET A 83 11.57 3.54 -3.99
C MET A 83 12.04 4.27 -5.24
N SER A 84 12.51 3.55 -6.26
CA SER A 84 12.89 4.17 -7.54
C SER A 84 11.71 4.90 -8.20
N ILE A 85 10.51 4.34 -8.11
CA ILE A 85 9.28 5.00 -8.58
C ILE A 85 8.96 6.25 -7.74
N LEU A 86 9.17 6.20 -6.42
CA LEU A 86 9.01 7.35 -5.52
C LEU A 86 10.01 8.46 -5.82
N ASP A 87 11.28 8.11 -6.04
CA ASP A 87 12.33 9.09 -6.36
C ASP A 87 12.05 9.82 -7.68
N ALA A 88 11.43 9.12 -8.65
CA ALA A 88 10.98 9.70 -9.91
C ALA A 88 9.63 10.44 -9.81
N THR A 89 8.97 10.45 -8.65
CA THR A 89 7.63 11.04 -8.49
C THR A 89 7.73 12.56 -8.30
N PRO A 90 6.94 13.37 -9.04
CA PRO A 90 6.90 14.82 -8.84
C PRO A 90 6.48 15.19 -7.41
N ALA A 91 7.09 16.22 -6.83
CA ALA A 91 6.79 16.65 -5.46
C ALA A 91 5.30 16.99 -5.23
N SER A 92 4.58 17.42 -6.27
CA SER A 92 3.13 17.67 -6.24
C SER A 92 2.30 16.41 -5.96
N MET A 93 2.87 15.23 -6.16
CA MET A 93 2.25 13.92 -5.99
C MET A 93 2.72 13.16 -4.74
N ILE A 94 3.50 13.79 -3.86
CA ILE A 94 3.99 13.21 -2.61
C ILE A 94 3.16 13.74 -1.43
N VAL A 95 2.83 12.89 -0.46
CA VAL A 95 2.04 13.22 0.75
C VAL A 95 2.92 13.79 1.86
N ILE A 96 4.15 13.28 2.00
CA ILE A 96 5.12 13.73 3.00
C ILE A 96 6.23 14.51 2.28
N LYS A 97 6.38 15.81 2.56
CA LYS A 97 7.56 16.60 2.13
C LYS A 97 8.81 16.07 2.85
N GLY A 98 9.36 14.94 2.41
CA GLY A 98 10.77 14.63 2.64
C GLY A 98 11.59 15.59 1.78
N LYS A 99 12.64 16.20 2.33
CA LYS A 99 13.60 17.02 1.56
C LYS A 99 13.93 16.32 0.24
N THR A 100 13.41 16.84 -0.86
CA THR A 100 13.76 16.40 -2.20
C THR A 100 15.23 16.73 -2.41
N LEU A 101 16.11 15.73 -2.32
CA LEU A 101 17.47 15.89 -2.83
C LEU A 101 17.36 15.99 -4.35
N PRO A 102 17.96 17.02 -4.97
CA PRO A 102 17.87 17.21 -6.41
C PRO A 102 18.58 16.06 -7.11
N ILE A 103 17.85 15.35 -7.97
CA ILE A 103 18.44 14.39 -8.90
C ILE A 103 19.25 15.21 -9.91
N LYS A 104 20.56 15.37 -9.68
CA LYS A 104 21.49 15.73 -10.76
C LYS A 104 21.61 14.51 -11.67
N ARG A 105 20.89 14.53 -12.78
CA ARG A 105 21.24 13.71 -13.94
C ARG A 105 22.44 14.40 -14.60
N THR A 106 23.64 13.93 -14.31
CA THR A 106 24.83 14.14 -15.15
C THR A 106 24.71 13.34 -16.44
#